data_AF-A0A954IEJ5-F1
#
_entry.id   AF-A0A954IEJ5-F1
#
_cell.length_a   1.000
_cell.length_b   1.000
_cell.length_c   1.000
_cell.angle_alpha   90.00
_cell.angle_beta   90.00
_cell.angle_gamma   90.00
#
_symmetry.space_group_name_H-M   'P 1'
#
loop_
_entity.id
_entity.type
_entity.pdbx_description
1 polymer ?
#
loop_
_entity_poly.entity_id
_entity_poly.type
_entity_poly.pdbx_seq_one_letter_code
_entity_poly.pdbx_strand_id
1 'polypeptide(L)'
;ARKHAESETKERLPEGADPVLQQTELVAGVPQGPGAATLIRDLIRDETSNQRPTSLLSRFFDNVYVLIILLIIVLWFGWYLHTRNQIDPADQLAEARAVFQRPAGPGWLRSRDQILHPLLESHVLSDDEQEIRQLISLADQYDFARTLRTEAIAAETETAEVRRQIRRAFEIHESGDPISAISHAKSVLLMMGESDEYRYLKVFLTETIGRWGQQPNIAGRRLLLADVLHRCNSLVSNDPASPEATELLTAAVQVYAGDPAVEDLTELCMRVNESRKPVVVPDPALGVHPEGNPDSAGVQQEPSPAADR
;
A
#
# COMPACT_ATOMS: atom_id res chain seq x y z
N ALA A 1 11.76 -7.09 -51.84
CA ALA A 1 10.54 -7.26 -52.63
C ALA A 1 9.33 -7.22 -51.70
N ARG A 2 8.44 -6.23 -51.87
CA ARG A 2 7.00 -6.15 -51.48
C ARG A 2 6.63 -6.44 -50.00
N LYS A 3 5.80 -5.68 -49.29
CA LYS A 3 4.92 -4.53 -49.59
C LYS A 3 4.46 -3.90 -48.26
N HIS A 4 4.21 -2.59 -48.32
CA HIS A 4 3.59 -1.73 -47.32
C HIS A 4 2.22 -2.22 -46.81
N ALA A 5 1.89 -1.86 -45.57
CA ALA A 5 0.51 -1.65 -45.10
C ALA A 5 0.51 -0.48 -44.10
N GLU A 6 0.33 0.73 -44.63
CA GLU A 6 -0.10 1.92 -43.90
C GLU A 6 -1.64 2.01 -43.99
N SER A 7 -2.30 2.38 -42.89
CA SER A 7 -3.75 2.62 -42.80
C SER A 7 -3.99 3.41 -41.50
N GLU A 8 -4.88 4.36 -41.35
CA GLU A 8 -5.66 5.19 -42.27
C GLU A 8 -6.18 6.37 -41.42
N THR A 9 -5.83 7.56 -41.86
CA THR A 9 -6.44 8.88 -41.69
C THR A 9 -7.90 8.92 -41.18
N LYS A 10 -8.17 9.73 -40.15
CA LYS A 10 -9.46 10.43 -39.99
C LYS A 10 -9.23 11.93 -39.78
N GLU A 11 -9.30 12.65 -40.89
CA GLU A 11 -9.54 14.10 -40.96
C GLU A 11 -10.87 14.45 -40.28
N ARG A 12 -10.85 15.52 -39.47
CA ARG A 12 -12.03 16.36 -39.21
C ARG A 12 -11.71 17.75 -39.75
N LEU A 13 -12.37 18.12 -40.83
CA LEU A 13 -12.40 19.48 -41.38
C LEU A 13 -13.65 20.24 -40.87
N PRO A 14 -13.65 21.59 -40.96
CA PRO A 14 -14.53 22.52 -40.24
C PRO A 14 -15.76 22.90 -41.07
N GLU A 15 -16.83 23.33 -40.41
CA GLU A 15 -17.99 23.90 -41.11
C GLU A 15 -18.79 24.84 -40.20
N GLY A 16 -18.99 26.08 -40.65
CA GLY A 16 -19.90 27.03 -40.00
C GLY A 16 -19.52 28.50 -40.10
N ALA A 17 -19.36 29.02 -41.32
CA ALA A 17 -19.37 30.46 -41.59
C ALA A 17 -20.63 30.82 -42.39
N ASP A 18 -21.23 31.94 -41.98
CA ASP A 18 -22.09 32.90 -42.73
C ASP A 18 -23.57 32.51 -43.00
N PRO A 19 -24.55 33.46 -42.98
CA PRO A 19 -24.42 34.76 -43.66
C PRO A 19 -25.01 36.03 -43.01
N VAL A 20 -24.45 37.13 -43.52
CA VAL A 20 -24.93 38.51 -43.56
C VAL A 20 -26.36 38.62 -44.11
N LEU A 21 -27.20 39.44 -43.48
CA LEU A 21 -28.30 40.14 -44.15
C LEU A 21 -28.22 41.65 -43.89
N GLN A 22 -27.99 42.37 -44.98
CA GLN A 22 -28.27 43.79 -45.12
C GLN A 22 -29.78 44.04 -45.10
N GLN A 23 -30.22 45.12 -44.46
CA GLN A 23 -31.36 45.90 -44.96
C GLN A 23 -31.12 47.39 -44.71
N THR A 24 -31.03 48.10 -45.82
CA THR A 24 -31.01 49.54 -46.04
C THR A 24 -32.41 50.12 -45.79
N GLU A 25 -32.54 51.29 -45.16
CA GLU A 25 -33.21 52.47 -45.76
C GLU A 25 -33.23 53.70 -44.83
N LEU A 26 -32.87 54.83 -45.44
CA LEU A 26 -32.95 56.20 -44.94
C LEU A 26 -34.39 56.72 -45.00
N VAL A 27 -34.89 57.41 -43.96
CA VAL A 27 -35.73 58.62 -44.14
C VAL A 27 -35.48 59.60 -42.99
N ALA A 28 -35.17 60.85 -43.37
CA ALA A 28 -35.02 62.00 -42.49
C ALA A 28 -36.36 62.55 -41.97
N GLY A 29 -36.37 63.09 -40.75
CA GLY A 29 -37.50 63.85 -40.21
C GLY A 29 -37.34 64.25 -38.73
N VAL A 30 -36.72 65.41 -38.49
CA VAL A 30 -36.64 66.16 -37.20
C VAL A 30 -38.07 66.70 -36.88
N PRO A 31 -38.59 66.75 -35.62
CA PRO A 31 -38.01 67.58 -34.54
C PRO A 31 -38.13 67.16 -33.06
N GLN A 32 -37.08 67.54 -32.33
CA GLN A 32 -37.05 68.17 -30.99
C GLN A 32 -37.76 67.52 -29.78
N GLY A 33 -36.93 66.88 -28.95
CA GLY A 33 -37.12 66.72 -27.49
C GLY A 33 -35.80 66.24 -26.87
N PRO A 34 -35.41 66.67 -25.66
CA PRO A 34 -34.15 66.24 -25.04
C PRO A 34 -34.17 64.71 -24.85
N GLY A 35 -33.27 64.02 -25.55
CA GLY A 35 -33.30 62.57 -25.70
C GLY A 35 -32.80 61.81 -24.46
N ALA A 36 -33.31 60.58 -24.30
CA ALA A 36 -32.94 59.60 -23.27
C ALA A 36 -31.43 59.32 -23.13
N ALA A 37 -30.60 59.78 -24.07
CA ALA A 37 -29.15 59.68 -24.03
C ALA A 37 -28.48 60.55 -22.94
N THR A 38 -29.07 61.69 -22.53
CA THR A 38 -28.56 62.47 -21.39
C THR A 38 -28.96 61.87 -20.05
N LEU A 39 -30.13 61.22 -19.97
CA LEU A 39 -30.60 60.56 -18.75
C LEU A 39 -29.69 59.39 -18.35
N ILE A 40 -29.24 58.58 -19.32
CA ILE A 40 -28.30 57.48 -19.07
C ILE A 40 -26.89 58.00 -18.76
N ARG A 41 -26.47 59.09 -19.42
CA ARG A 41 -25.17 59.71 -19.18
C ARG A 41 -25.07 60.33 -17.78
N ASP A 42 -26.16 60.95 -17.30
CA ASP A 42 -26.22 61.50 -15.96
C ASP A 42 -26.38 60.40 -14.90
N LEU A 43 -27.08 59.29 -15.18
CA LEU A 43 -27.17 58.14 -14.27
C LEU A 43 -25.82 57.42 -14.08
N ILE A 44 -25.06 57.22 -15.17
CA ILE A 44 -23.72 56.62 -15.08
C ILE A 44 -22.73 57.58 -14.40
N ARG A 45 -22.87 58.89 -14.63
CA ARG A 45 -22.02 59.89 -13.99
C ARG A 45 -22.33 60.04 -12.50
N ASP A 46 -23.58 59.92 -12.10
CA ASP A 46 -24.01 60.01 -10.70
C ASP A 46 -23.59 58.75 -9.91
N GLU A 47 -23.61 57.57 -10.55
CA GLU A 47 -23.17 56.31 -9.95
C GLU A 47 -21.64 56.19 -9.85
N THR A 48 -20.88 56.91 -10.70
CA THR A 48 -19.42 57.03 -10.56
C THR A 48 -19.00 58.09 -9.54
N SER A 49 -19.79 59.16 -9.33
CA SER A 49 -19.53 60.11 -8.23
C SER A 49 -19.97 59.60 -6.85
N ASN A 50 -20.89 58.63 -6.80
CA ASN A 50 -21.30 57.97 -5.55
C ASN A 50 -20.51 56.69 -5.22
N GLN A 51 -19.39 56.42 -5.90
CA GLN A 51 -18.46 55.37 -5.50
C GLN A 51 -17.71 55.74 -4.21
N ARG A 52 -18.45 55.51 -3.12
CA ARG A 52 -18.05 55.26 -1.74
C ARG A 52 -17.43 56.48 -1.03
N PRO A 53 -17.99 56.92 0.11
CA PRO A 53 -17.20 57.77 1.01
C PRO A 53 -15.90 57.00 1.27
N THR A 54 -14.77 57.65 0.99
CA THR A 54 -13.44 57.11 1.26
C THR A 54 -13.46 56.58 2.69
N SER A 55 -13.63 55.27 2.83
CA SER A 55 -13.67 54.61 4.12
C SER A 55 -12.38 55.04 4.81
N LEU A 56 -12.45 55.42 6.08
CA LEU A 56 -11.26 55.85 6.84
C LEU A 56 -10.13 54.80 6.74
N LEU A 57 -10.50 53.54 6.50
CA LEU A 57 -9.60 52.44 6.21
C LEU A 57 -8.83 52.58 4.88
N SER A 58 -9.47 53.08 3.80
CA SER A 58 -8.80 53.33 2.51
C SER A 58 -7.72 54.39 2.66
N ARG A 59 -8.01 55.49 3.36
CA ARG A 59 -7.02 56.55 3.61
C ARG A 59 -5.85 56.07 4.48
N PHE A 60 -6.08 55.09 5.35
CA PHE A 60 -5.02 54.47 6.15
C PHE A 60 -4.07 53.62 5.28
N PHE A 61 -4.60 52.89 4.29
CA PHE A 61 -3.81 52.10 3.34
C PHE A 61 -3.17 52.90 2.21
N ASP A 62 -3.68 54.10 1.89
CA ASP A 62 -3.09 55.01 0.90
C ASP A 62 -1.79 55.69 1.39
N ASN A 63 -1.48 55.59 2.68
CA ASN A 63 -0.25 56.13 3.24
C ASN A 63 0.91 55.14 3.04
N VAL A 64 1.85 55.51 2.16
CA VAL A 64 3.07 54.73 1.86
C VAL A 64 3.83 54.33 3.12
N TYR A 65 3.90 55.20 4.14
CA TYR A 65 4.58 54.88 5.40
C TYR A 65 3.85 53.81 6.21
N VAL A 66 2.51 53.83 6.22
CA VAL A 66 1.70 52.78 6.87
C VAL A 66 1.91 51.45 6.19
N LEU A 67 1.95 51.44 4.85
CA LEU A 67 2.19 50.23 4.07
C LEU A 67 3.56 49.62 4.36
N ILE A 68 4.61 50.44 4.48
CA ILE A 68 5.96 50.00 4.85
C ILE A 68 6.00 49.42 6.26
N ILE A 69 5.36 50.08 7.24
CA ILE A 69 5.31 49.58 8.62
C ILE A 69 4.55 48.25 8.69
N LEU A 70 3.42 48.13 7.99
CA LEU A 70 2.65 46.89 7.89
C LEU A 70 3.51 45.77 7.30
N LEU A 71 4.26 46.06 6.23
CA LEU A 71 5.17 45.09 5.61
C LEU A 71 6.24 44.62 6.59
N ILE A 72 6.87 45.54 7.33
CA ILE A 72 7.88 45.20 8.35
C ILE A 72 7.26 44.30 9.43
N ILE A 73 6.05 44.60 9.90
CA ILE A 73 5.35 43.77 10.89
C ILE A 73 5.07 42.37 10.34
N VAL A 74 4.61 42.26 9.09
CA VAL A 74 4.34 40.96 8.45
C VAL A 74 5.62 40.15 8.29
N LEU A 75 6.72 40.78 7.85
CA LEU A 75 8.02 40.12 7.73
C LEU A 75 8.56 39.68 9.08
N TRP A 76 8.49 40.55 10.09
CA TRP A 76 8.92 40.24 11.45
C TRP A 76 8.08 39.13 12.07
N PHE A 77 6.76 39.16 11.87
CA PHE A 77 5.85 38.12 12.34
C PHE A 77 6.10 36.78 11.64
N GLY A 78 6.33 36.79 10.33
CA GLY A 78 6.71 35.61 9.56
C GLY A 78 8.03 35.01 10.02
N TRP A 79 9.06 35.85 10.24
CA TRP A 79 10.35 35.42 10.77
C TRP A 79 10.21 34.86 12.19
N TYR A 80 9.49 35.55 13.07
CA TYR A 80 9.26 35.13 14.45
C TYR A 80 8.54 33.78 14.55
N LEU A 81 7.51 33.57 13.72
CA LEU A 81 6.84 32.27 13.59
C LEU A 81 7.80 31.20 13.07
N HIS A 82 8.62 31.52 12.07
CA HIS A 82 9.59 30.58 11.52
C HIS A 82 10.65 30.16 12.54
N THR A 83 11.18 31.09 13.34
CA THR A 83 12.19 30.78 14.36
C THR A 83 11.61 29.97 15.52
N ARG A 84 10.33 30.21 15.90
CA ARG A 84 9.69 29.44 16.97
C ARG A 84 9.24 28.04 16.55
N ASN A 85 9.11 27.78 15.25
CA ASN A 85 8.65 26.50 14.73
C ASN A 85 9.79 25.51 14.43
N GLN A 86 11.03 25.84 14.79
CA GLN A 86 12.15 24.90 14.72
C GLN A 86 12.06 23.95 15.92
N ILE A 87 11.33 22.85 15.74
CA ILE A 87 11.30 21.73 16.67
C ILE A 87 12.71 21.14 16.72
N ASP A 88 13.23 20.89 17.92
CA ASP A 88 14.54 20.27 18.12
C ASP A 88 14.64 18.96 17.32
N PRO A 89 15.66 18.75 16.47
CA PRO A 89 15.85 17.50 15.75
C PRO A 89 15.82 16.26 16.65
N ALA A 90 16.28 16.37 17.90
CA ALA A 90 16.21 15.28 18.87
C ALA A 90 14.77 14.94 19.26
N ASP A 91 13.92 15.95 19.45
CA ASP A 91 12.48 15.77 19.74
C ASP A 91 11.75 15.16 18.55
N GLN A 92 12.11 15.55 17.32
CA GLN A 92 11.56 14.95 16.11
C GLN A 92 11.92 13.46 15.98
N LEU A 93 13.17 13.09 16.28
CA LEU A 93 13.57 11.68 16.30
C LEU A 93 12.82 10.90 17.39
N ALA A 94 12.63 11.49 18.57
CA ALA A 94 11.84 10.87 19.65
C ALA A 94 10.37 10.67 19.23
N GLU A 95 9.77 11.63 18.53
CA GLU A 95 8.42 11.50 17.97
C GLU A 95 8.37 10.35 16.95
N ALA A 96 9.32 10.28 16.03
CA ALA A 96 9.42 9.19 15.07
C ALA A 96 9.53 7.83 15.79
N ARG A 97 10.42 7.69 16.79
CA ARG A 97 10.53 6.46 17.61
C ARG A 97 9.19 6.08 18.23
N ALA A 98 8.45 7.03 18.78
CA ALA A 98 7.14 6.77 19.36
C ALA A 98 6.09 6.28 18.33
N VAL A 99 6.20 6.70 17.07
CA VAL A 99 5.35 6.19 15.98
C VAL A 99 5.69 4.73 15.64
N PHE A 100 6.98 4.37 15.61
CA PHE A 100 7.42 2.99 15.30
C PHE A 100 7.23 2.00 16.46
N GLN A 101 6.99 2.47 17.68
CA GLN A 101 6.56 1.64 18.82
C GLN A 101 5.10 1.19 18.70
N ARG A 102 4.30 1.84 17.86
CA ARG A 102 2.91 1.45 17.59
C ARG A 102 2.85 0.39 16.48
N PRO A 103 1.76 -0.39 16.39
CA PRO A 103 1.55 -1.34 15.29
C PRO A 103 1.76 -0.70 13.92
N ALA A 104 2.31 -1.47 12.98
CA ALA A 104 2.66 -0.99 11.66
C ALA A 104 1.44 -0.41 10.92
N GLY A 105 1.60 0.79 10.38
CA GLY A 105 0.48 1.52 9.76
C GLY A 105 0.92 2.73 8.94
N PRO A 106 -0.03 3.49 8.36
CA PRO A 106 0.26 4.65 7.52
C PRO A 106 1.08 5.74 8.21
N GLY A 107 1.07 5.77 9.55
CA GLY A 107 1.92 6.66 10.35
C GLY A 107 3.41 6.43 10.12
N TRP A 108 3.85 5.19 9.84
CA TRP A 108 5.25 4.89 9.56
C TRP A 108 5.74 5.58 8.28
N LEU A 109 4.93 5.55 7.22
CA LEU A 109 5.25 6.21 5.94
C LEU A 109 5.30 7.73 6.09
N ARG A 110 4.32 8.30 6.81
CA ARG A 110 4.34 9.75 7.11
C ARG A 110 5.57 10.13 7.92
N SER A 111 5.92 9.36 8.94
CA SER A 111 7.11 9.59 9.75
C SER A 111 8.40 9.46 8.94
N ARG A 112 8.48 8.49 8.02
CA ARG A 112 9.61 8.34 7.09
C ARG A 112 9.79 9.60 6.25
N ASP A 113 8.72 10.02 5.57
CA ASP A 113 8.78 11.09 4.57
C ASP A 113 8.89 12.49 5.21
N GLN A 114 8.22 12.73 6.34
CA GLN A 114 8.13 14.06 6.97
C GLN A 114 9.20 14.32 8.03
N ILE A 115 9.75 13.26 8.65
CA ILE A 115 10.67 13.40 9.79
C ILE A 115 12.02 12.75 9.47
N LEU A 116 12.05 11.45 9.18
CA LEU A 116 13.30 10.69 9.11
C LEU A 116 14.16 11.08 7.90
N HIS A 117 13.57 11.24 6.71
CA HIS A 117 14.31 11.69 5.53
C HIS A 117 14.92 13.08 5.71
N PRO A 118 14.16 14.11 6.13
CA PRO A 118 14.73 15.43 6.42
C PRO A 118 15.83 15.39 7.48
N LEU A 119 15.67 14.61 8.56
CA LEU A 119 16.71 14.47 9.58
C LEU A 119 17.99 13.84 9.01
N LEU A 120 17.84 12.81 8.17
CA LEU A 120 18.97 12.16 7.51
C LEU A 120 19.71 13.10 6.53
N GLU A 121 18.97 13.86 5.72
CA GLU A 121 19.52 14.82 4.75
C GLU A 121 20.22 16.01 5.42
N SER A 122 19.69 16.45 6.58
CA SER A 122 20.26 17.57 7.33
C SER A 122 21.60 17.24 7.99
N HIS A 123 21.92 15.95 8.17
CA HIS A 123 23.10 15.44 8.88
C HIS A 123 23.30 15.99 10.30
N VAL A 124 22.26 16.56 10.92
CA VAL A 124 22.35 17.23 12.24
C VAL A 124 22.59 16.25 13.38
N LEU A 125 22.12 15.00 13.23
CA LEU A 125 22.24 13.92 14.21
C LEU A 125 23.14 12.80 13.68
N SER A 126 24.45 13.06 13.57
CA SER A 126 25.40 12.10 13.00
C SER A 126 25.53 10.81 13.82
N ASP A 127 25.37 10.89 15.14
CA ASP A 127 25.45 9.73 16.05
C ASP A 127 24.25 8.78 15.90
N ASP A 128 23.07 9.31 15.54
CA ASP A 128 21.82 8.54 15.38
C ASP A 128 21.55 8.13 13.92
N GLU A 129 22.47 8.42 12.98
CA GLU A 129 22.25 8.22 11.55
C GLU A 129 21.91 6.76 11.20
N GLN A 130 22.59 5.82 11.85
CA GLN A 130 22.34 4.39 11.65
C GLN A 130 20.93 3.99 12.11
N GLU A 131 20.46 4.53 13.23
CA GLU A 131 19.11 4.25 13.73
C GLU A 131 18.05 4.84 12.79
N ILE A 132 18.26 6.07 12.32
CA ILE A 132 17.36 6.71 11.36
C ILE A 132 17.24 5.85 10.09
N ARG A 133 18.37 5.35 9.56
CA ARG A 133 18.38 4.43 8.40
C ARG A 133 17.63 3.12 8.68
N GLN A 134 17.75 2.57 9.89
CA GLN A 134 17.01 1.37 10.29
C GLN A 134 15.49 1.62 10.34
N LEU A 135 15.05 2.75 10.91
CA LEU A 135 13.63 3.12 10.93
C LEU A 135 13.06 3.37 9.53
N ILE A 136 13.83 4.03 8.66
CA ILE A 136 13.47 4.20 7.24
C ILE A 136 13.31 2.83 6.57
N SER A 137 14.27 1.92 6.76
CA SER A 137 14.19 0.56 6.21
C SER A 137 12.94 -0.20 6.66
N LEU A 138 12.51 -0.05 7.93
CA LEU A 138 11.25 -0.65 8.40
C LEU A 138 10.04 -0.09 7.67
N ALA A 139 9.98 1.22 7.48
CA ALA A 139 8.89 1.85 6.72
C ALA A 139 8.88 1.39 5.26
N ASP A 140 10.04 1.24 4.63
CA ASP A 140 10.15 0.75 3.26
C ASP A 140 9.70 -0.71 3.12
N GLN A 141 10.03 -1.55 4.11
CA GLN A 141 9.55 -2.93 4.19
C GLN A 141 8.03 -3.00 4.36
N TYR A 142 7.47 -2.12 5.20
CA TYR A 142 6.02 -1.97 5.35
C TYR A 142 5.35 -1.54 4.04
N ASP A 143 5.89 -0.53 3.37
CA ASP A 143 5.35 -0.05 2.10
C ASP A 143 5.35 -1.16 1.05
N PHE A 144 6.47 -1.88 0.94
CA PHE A 144 6.57 -3.04 0.04
C PHE A 144 5.52 -4.11 0.35
N ALA A 145 5.34 -4.49 1.61
CA ALA A 145 4.34 -5.48 2.00
C ALA A 145 2.91 -5.03 1.66
N ARG A 146 2.65 -3.72 1.71
CA ARG A 146 1.37 -3.11 1.31
C ARG A 146 1.20 -3.08 -0.22
N THR A 147 2.27 -2.90 -0.99
CA THR A 147 2.24 -2.74 -2.46
C THR A 147 2.62 -3.99 -3.24
N LEU A 148 2.61 -5.18 -2.61
CA LEU A 148 3.01 -6.45 -3.20
C LEU A 148 2.42 -6.75 -4.59
N ARG A 149 1.26 -6.17 -4.93
CA ARG A 149 0.55 -6.35 -6.19
C ARG A 149 0.85 -5.32 -7.28
N THR A 150 1.38 -4.14 -6.95
CA THR A 150 1.18 -2.95 -7.79
C THR A 150 2.43 -2.46 -8.52
N GLU A 151 3.63 -2.80 -8.06
CA GLU A 151 4.86 -2.23 -8.61
C GLU A 151 5.82 -3.29 -9.14
N ALA A 152 6.57 -2.99 -10.20
CA ALA A 152 7.75 -3.75 -10.59
C ALA A 152 8.98 -3.04 -10.00
N ILE A 153 9.76 -3.73 -9.16
CA ILE A 153 11.01 -3.17 -8.63
C ILE A 153 12.11 -3.50 -9.64
N ALA A 154 12.74 -2.47 -10.21
CA ALA A 154 13.82 -2.59 -11.20
C ALA A 154 15.21 -2.35 -10.59
N ALA A 155 15.44 -2.78 -9.34
CA ALA A 155 16.72 -2.61 -8.65
C ALA A 155 17.53 -3.92 -8.62
N GLU A 156 18.85 -3.83 -8.84
CA GLU A 156 19.79 -4.96 -8.82
C GLU A 156 20.45 -5.14 -7.43
N THR A 157 19.68 -5.04 -6.35
CA THR A 157 20.18 -5.26 -4.98
C THR A 157 19.76 -6.62 -4.44
N GLU A 158 20.51 -7.18 -3.49
CA GLU A 158 20.12 -8.42 -2.78
C GLU A 158 18.71 -8.31 -2.18
N THR A 159 18.42 -7.16 -1.56
CA THR A 159 17.10 -6.82 -1.04
C THR A 159 16.01 -6.81 -2.11
N ALA A 160 16.32 -6.40 -3.35
CA ALA A 160 15.38 -6.41 -4.45
C ALA A 160 15.08 -7.84 -4.93
N GLU A 161 16.08 -8.72 -4.93
CA GLU A 161 15.86 -10.14 -5.27
C GLU A 161 15.00 -10.82 -4.20
N VAL A 162 15.26 -10.61 -2.91
CA VAL A 162 14.38 -11.10 -1.83
C VAL A 162 12.94 -10.62 -2.04
N ARG A 163 12.75 -9.32 -2.29
CA ARG A 163 11.42 -8.73 -2.59
C ARG A 163 10.77 -9.38 -3.81
N ARG A 164 11.53 -9.68 -4.86
CA ARG A 164 11.05 -10.37 -6.06
C ARG A 164 10.60 -11.79 -5.74
N GLN A 165 11.34 -12.54 -4.94
CA GLN A 165 10.97 -13.90 -4.52
C GLN A 165 9.72 -13.88 -3.63
N ILE A 166 9.57 -12.89 -2.75
CA ILE A 166 8.33 -12.69 -1.98
C ILE A 166 7.14 -12.51 -2.94
N ARG A 167 7.24 -11.60 -3.91
CA ARG A 167 6.15 -11.40 -4.89
C ARG A 167 5.83 -12.67 -5.66
N ARG A 168 6.85 -13.42 -6.06
CA ARG A 168 6.66 -14.71 -6.73
C ARG A 168 5.88 -15.69 -5.86
N ALA A 169 6.12 -15.75 -4.54
CA ALA A 169 5.31 -16.57 -3.64
C ALA A 169 3.82 -16.17 -3.69
N PHE A 170 3.53 -14.86 -3.68
CA PHE A 170 2.16 -14.35 -3.76
C PHE A 170 1.51 -14.62 -5.12
N GLU A 171 2.25 -14.47 -6.23
CA GLU A 171 1.76 -14.81 -7.57
C GLU A 171 1.40 -16.30 -7.67
N ILE A 172 2.23 -17.18 -7.11
CA ILE A 172 1.96 -18.62 -7.04
C ILE A 172 0.68 -18.87 -6.21
N HIS A 173 0.52 -18.17 -5.09
CA HIS A 173 -0.69 -18.28 -4.25
C HIS A 173 -1.94 -17.86 -5.03
N GLU A 174 -1.88 -16.71 -5.70
CA GLU A 174 -2.98 -16.16 -6.51
C GLU A 174 -3.32 -17.02 -7.73
N SER A 175 -2.33 -17.75 -8.27
CA SER A 175 -2.55 -18.72 -9.35
C SER A 175 -3.32 -19.98 -8.91
N GLY A 176 -3.58 -20.15 -7.61
CA GLY A 176 -4.34 -21.26 -7.05
C GLY A 176 -3.50 -22.41 -6.52
N ASP A 177 -2.19 -22.24 -6.39
CA ASP A 177 -1.28 -23.21 -5.76
C ASP A 177 -0.74 -22.69 -4.41
N PRO A 178 -1.55 -22.74 -3.33
CA PRO A 178 -1.15 -22.21 -2.04
C PRO A 178 0.01 -22.99 -1.41
N ILE A 179 0.26 -24.22 -1.82
CA ILE A 179 1.26 -25.11 -1.23
C ILE A 179 2.64 -24.77 -1.76
N SER A 180 2.77 -24.66 -3.09
CA SER A 180 4.00 -24.16 -3.70
C SER A 180 4.31 -22.74 -3.20
N ALA A 181 3.29 -21.89 -2.99
CA ALA A 181 3.47 -20.56 -2.42
C ALA A 181 4.03 -20.58 -1.00
N ILE A 182 3.47 -21.41 -0.10
CA ILE A 182 3.97 -21.55 1.27
C ILE A 182 5.41 -22.07 1.27
N SER A 183 5.70 -23.10 0.48
CA SER A 183 7.04 -23.68 0.37
C SER A 183 8.06 -22.66 -0.13
N HIS A 184 7.69 -21.90 -1.16
CA HIS A 184 8.52 -20.82 -1.69
C HIS A 184 8.74 -19.72 -0.64
N ALA A 185 7.69 -19.28 0.05
CA ALA A 185 7.79 -18.28 1.12
C ALA A 185 8.67 -18.75 2.30
N LYS A 186 8.61 -20.02 2.69
CA LYS A 186 9.51 -20.61 3.70
C LYS A 186 10.96 -20.61 3.23
N SER A 187 11.20 -20.92 1.95
CA SER A 187 12.54 -20.87 1.36
C SER A 187 13.11 -19.45 1.38
N VAL A 188 12.28 -18.44 1.07
CA VAL A 188 12.66 -17.02 1.18
C VAL A 188 12.93 -16.64 2.63
N LEU A 189 12.13 -17.12 3.58
CA LEU A 189 12.36 -16.89 5.01
C LEU A 189 13.73 -17.41 5.46
N LEU A 190 14.13 -18.59 4.99
CA LEU A 190 15.46 -19.16 5.23
C LEU A 190 16.58 -18.34 4.58
N MET A 191 16.37 -17.84 3.35
CA MET A 191 17.36 -17.01 2.64
C MET A 191 17.63 -15.68 3.36
N MET A 192 16.63 -15.09 4.01
CA MET A 192 16.81 -13.87 4.81
C MET A 192 17.68 -14.08 6.07
N GLY A 193 17.91 -15.33 6.49
CA GLY A 193 18.77 -15.71 7.61
C GLY A 193 18.41 -15.01 8.91
N GLU A 194 19.42 -14.65 9.72
CA GLU A 194 19.27 -13.88 10.96
C GLU A 194 19.51 -12.36 10.77
N SER A 195 19.51 -11.86 9.53
CA SER A 195 19.74 -10.44 9.27
C SER A 195 18.62 -9.56 9.86
N ASP A 196 19.01 -8.52 10.61
CA ASP A 196 18.11 -7.48 11.13
C ASP A 196 17.54 -6.59 10.02
N GLU A 197 18.17 -6.60 8.84
CA GLU A 197 17.73 -5.83 7.68
C GLU A 197 16.32 -6.19 7.24
N TYR A 198 15.90 -7.45 7.42
CA TYR A 198 14.59 -7.95 7.00
C TYR A 198 13.59 -8.10 8.14
N ARG A 199 13.80 -7.42 9.27
CA ARG A 199 13.04 -7.62 10.50
C ARG A 199 11.51 -7.58 10.29
N TYR A 200 10.98 -6.57 9.60
CA TYR A 200 9.54 -6.48 9.35
C TYR A 200 9.06 -7.55 8.37
N LEU A 201 9.80 -7.79 7.28
CA LEU A 201 9.42 -8.79 6.28
C LEU A 201 9.38 -10.21 6.83
N LYS A 202 10.27 -10.56 7.76
CA LYS A 202 10.24 -11.87 8.44
C LYS A 202 8.96 -12.07 9.22
N VAL A 203 8.56 -11.09 10.04
CA VAL A 203 7.30 -11.16 10.80
C VAL A 203 6.12 -11.28 9.85
N PHE A 204 6.07 -10.40 8.84
CA PHE A 204 5.01 -10.40 7.83
C PHE A 204 4.89 -11.74 7.08
N LEU A 205 6.01 -12.33 6.65
CA LEU A 205 6.01 -13.61 5.94
C LEU A 205 5.61 -14.77 6.85
N THR A 206 6.10 -14.81 8.09
CA THR A 206 5.71 -15.84 9.06
C THR A 206 4.20 -15.83 9.32
N GLU A 207 3.63 -14.64 9.56
CA GLU A 207 2.18 -14.47 9.72
C GLU A 207 1.41 -14.86 8.45
N THR A 208 1.94 -14.52 7.28
CA THR A 208 1.32 -14.85 6.00
C THR A 208 1.32 -16.36 5.73
N ILE A 209 2.44 -17.04 5.99
CA ILE A 209 2.57 -18.50 5.91
C ILE A 209 1.56 -19.17 6.85
N GLY A 210 1.44 -18.68 8.09
CA GLY A 210 0.46 -19.17 9.06
C GLY A 210 -0.98 -19.04 8.54
N ARG A 211 -1.34 -17.86 8.00
CA ARG A 211 -2.68 -17.62 7.42
C ARG A 211 -2.95 -18.50 6.20
N TRP A 212 -1.98 -18.68 5.31
CA TRP A 212 -2.15 -19.55 4.14
C TRP A 212 -2.30 -21.01 4.55
N GLY A 213 -1.58 -21.47 5.57
CA GLY A 213 -1.71 -22.84 6.09
C GLY A 213 -3.09 -23.17 6.67
N GLN A 214 -3.83 -22.17 7.14
CA GLN A 214 -5.19 -22.34 7.68
C GLN A 214 -6.27 -22.41 6.59
N GLN A 215 -5.93 -22.27 5.31
CA GLN A 215 -6.92 -22.30 4.23
C GLN A 215 -7.57 -23.69 4.12
N PRO A 216 -8.89 -23.76 3.84
CA PRO A 216 -9.66 -25.01 3.89
C PRO A 216 -9.13 -26.08 2.90
N ASN A 217 -8.57 -25.65 1.77
CA ASN A 217 -7.98 -26.54 0.77
C ASN A 217 -6.74 -27.29 1.28
N ILE A 218 -6.04 -26.75 2.28
CA ILE A 218 -4.88 -27.37 2.93
C ILE A 218 -5.34 -28.17 4.16
N ALA A 219 -6.21 -27.57 4.99
CA ALA A 219 -6.76 -28.23 6.17
C ALA A 219 -7.50 -29.54 5.81
N GLY A 220 -8.28 -29.55 4.73
CA GLY A 220 -8.98 -30.75 4.26
C GLY A 220 -8.05 -31.90 3.87
N ARG A 221 -6.88 -31.61 3.28
CA ARG A 221 -5.87 -32.62 2.93
C ARG A 221 -5.23 -33.22 4.17
N ARG A 222 -4.86 -32.38 5.14
CA ARG A 222 -4.31 -32.84 6.44
C ARG A 222 -5.31 -33.72 7.17
N LEU A 223 -6.58 -33.32 7.21
CA LEU A 223 -7.67 -34.11 7.81
C LEU A 223 -7.82 -35.47 7.11
N LEU A 224 -7.81 -35.50 5.78
CA LEU A 224 -7.89 -36.75 5.02
C LEU A 224 -6.71 -37.68 5.34
N LEU A 225 -5.48 -37.15 5.36
CA LEU A 225 -4.29 -37.97 5.64
C LEU A 225 -4.26 -38.47 7.09
N ALA A 226 -4.70 -37.65 8.04
CA ALA A 226 -4.84 -38.04 9.43
C ALA A 226 -5.88 -39.15 9.62
N ASP A 227 -7.02 -39.08 8.91
CA ASP A 227 -8.03 -40.14 8.91
C ASP A 227 -7.49 -41.45 8.30
N VAL A 228 -6.77 -41.36 7.18
CA VAL A 228 -6.07 -42.50 6.56
C VAL A 228 -5.10 -43.15 7.54
N LEU A 229 -4.28 -42.36 8.23
CA LEU A 229 -3.35 -42.85 9.25
C LEU A 229 -4.09 -43.51 10.43
N HIS A 230 -5.20 -42.93 10.87
CA HIS A 230 -6.00 -43.50 11.94
C HIS A 230 -6.60 -44.86 11.55
N ARG A 231 -7.11 -44.97 10.32
CA ARG A 231 -7.60 -46.24 9.76
C ARG A 231 -6.47 -47.25 9.59
N CYS A 232 -5.29 -46.85 9.11
CA CYS A 232 -4.14 -47.74 9.01
C CYS A 232 -3.69 -48.25 10.38
N ASN A 233 -3.66 -47.39 11.40
CA ASN A 233 -3.31 -47.78 12.76
C ASN A 233 -4.26 -48.84 13.34
N SER A 234 -5.57 -48.72 13.07
CA SER A 234 -6.53 -49.73 13.51
C SER A 234 -6.33 -51.07 12.79
N LEU A 235 -6.05 -51.05 11.48
CA LEU A 235 -5.72 -52.25 10.70
C LEU A 235 -4.44 -52.92 11.21
N VAL A 236 -3.36 -52.17 11.41
CA VAL A 236 -2.06 -52.68 11.90
C VAL A 236 -2.17 -53.23 13.32
N SER A 237 -3.01 -52.62 14.17
CA SER A 237 -3.23 -53.10 15.54
C SER A 237 -3.95 -54.46 15.57
N ASN A 238 -4.81 -54.73 14.58
CA ASN A 238 -5.51 -56.01 14.46
C ASN A 238 -4.65 -57.07 13.75
N ASP A 239 -3.98 -56.68 12.66
CA ASP A 239 -3.08 -57.52 11.88
C ASP A 239 -1.88 -56.70 11.38
N PRO A 240 -0.69 -56.87 11.99
CA PRO A 240 0.53 -56.17 11.59
C PRO A 240 0.95 -56.41 10.14
N ALA A 241 0.52 -57.51 9.52
CA ALA A 241 0.83 -57.88 8.15
C ALA A 241 -0.32 -57.57 7.16
N SER A 242 -1.28 -56.73 7.56
CA SER A 242 -2.43 -56.39 6.73
C SER A 242 -2.01 -55.82 5.36
N PRO A 243 -2.37 -56.48 4.23
CA PRO A 243 -2.08 -55.95 2.91
C PRO A 243 -2.88 -54.67 2.62
N GLU A 244 -4.09 -54.55 3.17
CA GLU A 244 -4.94 -53.35 3.03
C GLU A 244 -4.26 -52.12 3.64
N ALA A 245 -3.66 -52.25 4.83
CA ALA A 245 -2.92 -51.15 5.45
C ALA A 245 -1.72 -50.71 4.59
N THR A 246 -1.02 -51.67 3.99
CA THR A 246 0.13 -51.40 3.11
C THR A 246 -0.29 -50.65 1.84
N GLU A 247 -1.35 -51.11 1.20
CA GLU A 247 -1.89 -50.50 -0.02
C GLU A 247 -2.39 -49.07 0.25
N LEU A 248 -3.12 -48.88 1.36
CA LEU A 248 -3.65 -47.57 1.74
C LEU A 248 -2.54 -46.57 2.07
N LEU A 249 -1.50 -46.98 2.81
CA LEU A 249 -0.33 -46.11 3.09
C LEU A 249 0.46 -45.80 1.81
N THR A 250 0.64 -46.78 0.93
CA THR A 250 1.36 -46.58 -0.33
C THR A 250 0.62 -45.60 -1.24
N ALA A 251 -0.71 -45.74 -1.35
CA ALA A 251 -1.55 -44.82 -2.10
C ALA A 251 -1.50 -43.40 -1.50
N ALA A 252 -1.58 -43.27 -0.18
CA ALA A 252 -1.47 -41.98 0.50
C ALA A 252 -0.11 -41.31 0.23
N VAL A 253 0.99 -42.06 0.36
CA VAL A 253 2.33 -41.56 0.05
C VAL A 253 2.45 -41.17 -1.42
N GLN A 254 1.90 -41.94 -2.35
CA GLN A 254 1.98 -41.64 -3.77
C GLN A 254 1.18 -40.38 -4.15
N VAL A 255 -0.02 -40.20 -3.60
CA VAL A 255 -0.89 -39.04 -3.89
C VAL A 255 -0.30 -37.75 -3.30
N TYR A 256 0.31 -37.84 -2.12
CA TYR A 256 0.83 -36.68 -1.39
C TYR A 256 2.36 -36.58 -1.42
N ALA A 257 3.00 -37.35 -2.31
CA ALA A 257 4.45 -37.27 -2.53
C ALA A 257 4.82 -35.87 -2.98
N GLY A 258 5.60 -35.17 -2.15
CA GLY A 258 6.04 -33.80 -2.44
C GLY A 258 5.00 -32.72 -2.15
N ASP A 259 3.94 -33.00 -1.38
CA ASP A 259 3.06 -31.96 -0.83
C ASP A 259 3.62 -31.45 0.53
N PRO A 260 4.29 -30.27 0.57
CA PRO A 260 4.90 -29.74 1.79
C PRO A 260 3.90 -29.37 2.88
N ALA A 261 2.60 -29.32 2.58
CA ALA A 261 1.58 -29.05 3.60
C ALA A 261 1.20 -30.29 4.43
N VAL A 262 1.55 -31.49 3.96
CA VAL A 262 1.32 -32.76 4.64
C VAL A 262 2.59 -33.60 4.76
N GLU A 263 3.77 -33.01 4.51
CA GLU A 263 5.06 -33.71 4.52
C GLU A 263 5.31 -34.47 5.83
N ASP A 264 5.01 -33.85 6.97
CA ASP A 264 5.09 -34.45 8.30
C ASP A 264 4.23 -35.73 8.44
N LEU A 265 3.01 -35.69 7.91
CA LEU A 265 2.09 -36.82 7.92
C LEU A 265 2.49 -37.88 6.88
N THR A 266 2.99 -37.48 5.72
CA THR A 266 3.49 -38.38 4.68
C THR A 266 4.73 -39.15 5.16
N GLU A 267 5.66 -38.50 5.85
CA GLU A 267 6.79 -39.15 6.52
C GLU A 267 6.32 -40.11 7.62
N LEU A 268 5.25 -39.77 8.34
CA LEU A 268 4.62 -40.66 9.32
C LEU A 268 4.02 -41.90 8.63
N CYS A 269 3.35 -41.74 7.49
CA CYS A 269 2.87 -42.86 6.66
C CYS A 269 4.03 -43.79 6.25
N MET A 270 5.15 -43.23 5.78
CA MET A 270 6.34 -44.02 5.40
C MET A 270 6.89 -44.80 6.61
N ARG A 271 7.05 -44.15 7.76
CA ARG A 271 7.53 -44.79 8.99
C ARG A 271 6.61 -45.91 9.49
N VAL A 272 5.30 -45.72 9.42
CA VAL A 272 4.33 -46.78 9.79
C VAL A 272 4.42 -47.95 8.81
N ASN A 273 4.57 -47.67 7.52
CA ASN A 273 4.70 -48.70 6.49
C ASN A 273 5.97 -49.55 6.69
N GLU A 274 7.08 -48.93 7.07
CA GLU A 274 8.35 -49.64 7.35
C GLU A 274 8.33 -50.39 8.68
N SER A 275 7.88 -49.72 9.75
CA SER A 275 7.97 -50.28 11.12
C SER A 275 6.87 -51.28 11.46
N ARG A 276 5.75 -51.25 10.72
CA ARG A 276 4.55 -52.06 10.99
C ARG A 276 4.03 -51.92 12.42
N LYS A 277 4.22 -50.74 13.02
CA LYS A 277 3.78 -50.42 14.38
C LYS A 277 2.81 -49.24 14.35
N PRO A 278 1.78 -49.25 15.21
CA PRO A 278 0.90 -48.11 15.33
C PRO A 278 1.68 -46.91 15.86
N VAL A 279 1.40 -45.73 15.30
CA VAL A 279 2.05 -44.47 15.69
C VAL A 279 0.98 -43.48 16.15
N VAL A 280 1.33 -42.64 17.12
CA VAL A 280 0.44 -41.56 17.55
C VAL A 280 0.27 -40.57 16.39
N VAL A 281 -0.95 -40.47 15.87
CA VAL A 281 -1.29 -39.49 14.85
C VAL A 281 -1.41 -38.12 15.55
N PRO A 282 -0.64 -37.11 15.15
CA PRO A 282 -0.81 -35.77 15.70
C PRO A 282 -2.21 -35.26 15.36
N ASP A 283 -2.87 -34.64 16.33
CA ASP A 283 -4.23 -34.11 16.13
C ASP A 283 -4.20 -33.06 15.00
N PRO A 284 -4.92 -33.27 13.89
CA PRO A 284 -4.94 -32.32 12.79
C PRO A 284 -5.53 -30.96 13.20
N ALA A 285 -6.32 -30.89 14.28
CA ALA A 285 -6.86 -29.66 14.84
C ALA A 285 -5.85 -28.87 15.69
N LEU A 286 -4.78 -29.51 16.17
CA LEU A 286 -3.66 -28.87 16.88
C LEU A 286 -2.54 -28.42 15.93
N GLY A 287 -2.86 -28.28 14.64
CA GLY A 287 -1.91 -27.90 13.59
C GLY A 287 -0.99 -26.79 14.07
N VAL A 288 0.31 -27.10 14.14
CA VAL A 288 1.45 -26.25 14.54
C VAL A 288 0.97 -24.86 14.92
N HIS A 289 0.52 -24.69 16.17
CA HIS A 289 0.50 -23.36 16.74
C HIS A 289 1.96 -22.91 16.65
N PRO A 290 2.32 -21.91 15.82
CA PRO A 290 3.61 -21.28 16.03
C PRO A 290 3.60 -20.89 17.50
N GLU A 291 4.58 -21.38 18.27
CA GLU A 291 4.72 -21.06 19.69
C GLU A 291 4.36 -19.59 19.88
N GLY A 292 3.30 -19.37 20.65
CA GLY A 292 2.61 -18.09 20.69
C GLY A 292 3.61 -17.00 21.01
N ASN A 293 3.80 -16.08 20.06
CA ASN A 293 4.26 -14.75 20.39
C ASN A 293 3.08 -14.04 21.07
N PRO A 294 3.13 -13.75 22.39
CA PRO A 294 2.00 -13.17 23.11
C PRO A 294 1.64 -11.73 22.70
N ASP A 295 2.35 -11.12 21.74
CA ASP A 295 2.18 -9.71 21.36
C ASP A 295 1.31 -9.47 20.11
N SER A 296 0.72 -10.49 19.49
CA SER A 296 -0.18 -10.32 18.33
C SER A 296 -1.62 -9.91 18.74
N ALA A 297 -1.74 -8.86 19.56
CA ALA A 297 -3.02 -8.23 19.86
C ALA A 297 -3.30 -7.09 18.86
N GLY A 298 -4.20 -7.35 17.90
CA GLY A 298 -5.01 -6.31 17.27
C GLY A 298 -4.48 -5.68 15.98
N VAL A 299 -4.48 -6.43 14.88
CA VAL A 299 -4.68 -5.83 13.54
C VAL A 299 -6.17 -5.93 13.21
N GLN A 300 -6.92 -4.91 13.62
CA GLN A 300 -8.27 -4.69 13.09
C GLN A 300 -8.12 -4.39 11.59
N GLN A 301 -8.62 -5.28 10.74
CA GLN A 301 -8.85 -5.00 9.33
C GLN A 301 -9.85 -3.84 9.23
N GLU A 302 -9.36 -2.66 8.81
CA GLU A 302 -10.25 -1.61 8.31
C GLU A 302 -10.95 -2.10 7.03
N PRO A 303 -12.26 -1.78 6.86
CA PRO A 303 -13.01 -2.17 5.67
C PRO A 303 -12.51 -1.40 4.45
N SER A 304 -12.22 -2.15 3.38
CA SER A 304 -11.97 -1.65 2.03
C SER A 304 -13.06 -0.64 1.60
N PRO A 305 -12.72 0.53 1.05
CA PRO A 305 -13.72 1.45 0.54
C PRO A 305 -14.40 0.82 -0.69
N ALA A 306 -15.71 0.67 -0.60
CA ALA A 306 -16.56 0.30 -1.72
C ALA A 306 -16.39 1.34 -2.84
N ALA A 307 -16.11 0.84 -4.04
CA ALA A 307 -16.18 1.62 -5.26
C ALA A 307 -17.65 1.88 -5.59
N ASP A 308 -18.14 3.07 -5.24
CA ASP A 308 -19.28 3.68 -5.90
C ASP A 308 -18.75 4.56 -7.04
N ARG A 309 -18.84 4.05 -8.27
CA ARG A 309 -19.15 4.77 -9.52
C ARG A 309 -19.17 3.83 -10.72
#